data_AF-A0A1I2KYC2-F1
#
_entry.id   AF-A0A1I2KYC2-F1
#
_cell.length_a   1.000
_cell.length_b   1.000
_cell.length_c   1.000
_cell.angle_alpha   90.00
_cell.angle_beta   90.00
_cell.angle_gamma   90.00
#
_symmetry.space_group_name_H-M   'P 1'
#
loop_
_entity.id
_entity.type
_entity.pdbx_description
1 polymer ?
#
loop_
_entity_poly.entity_id
_entity_poly.type
_entity_poly.pdbx_seq_one_letter_code
_entity_poly.pdbx_strand_id
1 'polypeptide(L)' 'MRVRDGALVAHVLKWDDEVRGPSEFAPKDVTVTDSGIDEALLLVDSMTTDDVSGYRDEYRQAGEVSMGGYVRELGVVSK' A
#
# COMPACT_ATOMS: atom_id res chain seq x y z
N MET A 1 -3.78 -23.19 5.70
CA MET A 1 -4.82 -22.88 4.69
C MET A 1 -6.15 -22.79 5.42
N ARG A 2 -6.82 -21.64 5.38
CA ARG A 2 -8.14 -21.43 6.01
C ARG A 2 -9.12 -21.00 4.94
N VAL A 3 -10.38 -21.41 5.04
CA VAL A 3 -11.47 -20.92 4.19
C VAL A 3 -12.09 -19.71 4.87
N ARG A 4 -12.23 -18.60 4.14
CA ARG A 4 -12.96 -17.40 4.58
C ARG A 4 -13.91 -16.99 3.47
N ASP A 5 -15.19 -16.87 3.78
CA ASP A 5 -16.25 -16.46 2.85
C ASP A 5 -16.27 -17.25 1.52
N GLY A 6 -15.99 -18.56 1.60
CA GLY A 6 -15.96 -19.46 0.44
C GLY A 6 -14.66 -19.42 -0.39
N ALA A 7 -13.68 -18.59 -0.01
CA ALA A 7 -12.37 -18.51 -0.65
C ALA A 7 -11.26 -19.20 0.17
N LEU A 8 -10.30 -19.82 -0.51
CA LEU A 8 -9.09 -20.35 0.11
C LEU A 8 -8.09 -19.21 0.35
N VAL A 9 -7.73 -18.99 1.61
CA VAL A 9 -6.69 -18.03 1.98
C VAL A 9 -5.34 -18.74 2.04
N ALA A 10 -4.44 -18.34 1.14
CA ALA A 10 -3.05 -18.76 1.14
C ALA A 10 -2.20 -17.73 1.91
N HIS A 11 -1.61 -18.18 3.02
CA HIS A 11 -0.55 -17.44 3.70
C HIS A 11 0.78 -17.95 3.17
N VAL A 12 1.58 -17.07 2.57
CA VAL A 12 2.94 -17.39 2.15
C VAL A 12 3.87 -17.07 3.32
N LEU A 13 4.68 -18.04 3.73
CA LEU A 13 5.76 -17.81 4.69
C LEU A 13 6.97 -17.29 3.93
N LYS A 14 7.58 -16.22 4.44
CA LYS A 14 8.86 -15.73 3.91
C LYS A 14 9.96 -16.73 4.19
N TRP A 15 10.93 -16.81 3.28
CA TRP A 15 12.18 -17.55 3.53
C TRP A 15 13.15 -16.70 4.35
N ASP A 16 14.14 -17.35 4.97
CA ASP A 16 15.09 -16.69 5.87
C ASP A 16 15.89 -15.59 5.16
N ASP A 17 16.17 -15.74 3.86
CA ASP A 17 16.87 -14.74 3.04
C ASP A 17 15.99 -13.55 2.61
N GLU A 18 14.65 -13.72 2.62
CA GLU A 18 13.69 -12.63 2.34
C GLU A 18 13.44 -11.74 3.57
N VAL A 19 13.86 -12.17 4.76
CA VAL A 19 13.74 -11.42 6.01
C VAL A 19 15.03 -10.65 6.25
N ARG A 20 15.00 -9.33 6.04
CA ARG A 20 16.12 -8.45 6.42
C ARG A 20 16.18 -8.29 7.93
N GLY A 21 17.39 -8.33 8.49
CA GLY A 21 17.63 -8.12 9.92
C GLY A 21 17.23 -6.70 10.36
N PRO A 22 16.60 -6.53 11.55
CA PRO A 22 16.08 -5.23 12.00
C PRO A 22 17.18 -4.30 12.55
N SER A 23 18.40 -4.80 12.74
CA SER A 23 19.50 -4.06 13.38
C SER A 23 19.88 -2.77 12.66
N GLU A 24 19.69 -2.70 11.34
CA GLU A 24 19.98 -1.50 10.55
C GLU A 24 18.95 -0.37 10.77
N PHE A 25 17.76 -0.70 11.27
CA PHE A 25 16.64 0.23 11.43
C PHE A 25 16.08 0.24 12.85
N ALA A 26 16.81 -0.32 13.81
CA ALA A 26 16.37 -0.38 15.19
C ALA A 26 16.14 1.05 15.71
N PRO A 27 14.95 1.37 16.23
CA PRO A 27 14.72 2.65 16.88
C PRO A 27 15.69 2.81 18.05
N LYS A 28 16.03 4.06 18.36
CA LYS A 28 16.74 4.36 19.61
C LYS A 28 15.83 3.98 20.77
N ASP A 29 16.44 3.47 21.84
CA ASP A 29 15.71 3.20 23.07
C ASP A 29 15.21 4.53 23.67
N VAL A 30 13.89 4.69 23.71
CA VAL A 30 13.22 5.90 24.18
C VAL A 30 11.97 5.50 24.94
N THR A 31 11.81 6.06 26.14
CA THR A 31 10.58 5.90 26.92
C THR A 31 9.49 6.79 26.34
N VAL A 32 8.38 6.20 25.94
CA VAL A 32 7.19 6.92 25.51
C VAL A 32 6.31 7.15 26.74
N THR A 33 5.78 8.37 26.90
CA THR A 33 4.86 8.70 27.99
C THR A 33 3.43 8.28 27.61
N ASP A 34 2.60 7.99 28.62
CA ASP A 34 1.19 7.65 28.39
C ASP A 34 0.45 8.74 27.60
N SER A 35 0.71 10.01 27.92
CA SER A 35 0.14 11.15 27.17
C SER A 35 0.54 11.16 25.69
N GLY A 36 1.77 10.77 25.37
CA GLY A 36 2.25 10.71 23.98
C GLY A 36 1.60 9.56 23.21
N ILE A 37 1.25 8.47 23.89
CA ILE A 37 0.46 7.38 23.31
C ILE A 37 -0.97 7.87 23.02
N ASP A 38 -1.60 8.55 23.98
CA ASP A 38 -2.97 9.08 23.83
C ASP A 38 -3.07 10.07 22.65
N GLU A 39 -2.09 10.96 22.51
CA GLU A 39 -2.02 11.90 21.37
C GLU A 39 -1.85 11.17 20.02
N ALA A 40 -1.01 10.13 19.98
CA ALA A 40 -0.82 9.34 18.77
C ALA A 40 -2.09 8.58 18.37
N LEU A 41 -2.85 8.06 19.35
CA LEU A 41 -4.13 7.41 19.10
C LEU A 41 -5.14 8.39 18.50
N LEU A 42 -5.26 9.60 19.07
CA LEU A 42 -6.13 10.65 18.52
C LEU A 42 -5.77 11.01 17.08
N LEU A 43 -4.47 11.09 16.79
CA LEU A 43 -3.99 11.36 15.43
C LEU A 43 -4.39 10.23 14.47
N VAL A 44 -4.15 8.98 14.84
CA VAL A 44 -4.49 7.81 14.00
C VAL A 44 -6.00 7.78 13.72
N ASP A 45 -6.82 8.00 14.73
CA ASP A 45 -8.28 8.05 14.56
C ASP A 45 -8.70 9.15 13.58
N SER A 46 -8.05 10.31 13.62
CA SER A 46 -8.36 11.42 12.70
C SER A 46 -7.96 11.14 11.24
N MET A 47 -6.95 10.29 11.02
CA MET A 47 -6.39 9.99 9.70
C MET A 47 -6.93 8.69 9.10
N THR A 48 -7.64 7.88 9.89
CA THR A 48 -8.16 6.59 9.46
C THR A 48 -9.35 6.78 8.53
N THR A 49 -9.46 5.90 7.53
CA THR A 49 -10.59 5.88 6.60
C THR A 49 -11.09 4.46 6.44
N ASP A 50 -12.40 4.29 6.26
CA ASP A 50 -13.05 2.97 6.24
C ASP A 50 -12.92 2.25 4.89
N ASP A 51 -12.54 2.98 3.83
CA ASP A 51 -12.49 2.46 2.47
C ASP A 51 -11.20 2.84 1.74
N VAL A 52 -10.59 1.84 1.10
CA VAL A 52 -9.36 2.01 0.32
C VAL A 52 -9.60 2.38 -1.14
N SER A 53 -10.86 2.48 -1.58
CA SER A 53 -11.18 2.82 -2.98
C SER A 53 -10.68 4.19 -3.43
N GLY A 54 -10.40 5.09 -2.48
CA GLY A 54 -9.78 6.39 -2.75
C GLY A 54 -8.31 6.32 -3.18
N TYR A 55 -7.63 5.19 -2.97
CA TYR A 55 -6.25 5.00 -3.38
C TYR A 55 -6.17 4.43 -4.79
N ARG A 56 -5.33 5.04 -5.62
CA ARG A 56 -5.11 4.61 -7.01
C ARG A 56 -3.65 4.28 -7.24
N ASP A 57 -3.45 3.35 -8.16
CA ASP A 57 -2.14 3.04 -8.72
C ASP A 57 -1.82 4.08 -9.80
N GLU A 58 -1.14 5.14 -9.40
CA GLU A 58 -0.73 6.24 -10.27
C GLU A 58 0.21 5.75 -11.40
N TYR A 59 0.97 4.68 -11.19
CA TYR A 59 1.82 4.10 -12.24
C TYR A 59 0.98 3.42 -13.32
N ARG A 60 -0.03 2.63 -12.93
CA ARG A 60 -0.98 2.04 -13.89
C ARG A 60 -1.71 3.13 -14.66
N GLN A 61 -2.19 4.16 -13.98
CA GLN A 61 -2.92 5.26 -14.62
C GLN A 61 -2.04 6.03 -15.62
N ALA A 62 -0.80 6.34 -15.26
CA ALA A 62 0.14 6.99 -16.18
C ALA A 62 0.40 6.13 -17.43
N GLY A 63 0.51 4.80 -17.28
CA GLY A 63 0.63 3.86 -18.39
C GLY A 63 -0.60 3.85 -19.30
N GLU A 64 -1.80 3.78 -18.72
CA GLU A 64 -3.08 3.79 -19.47
C GLU A 64 -3.31 5.11 -20.21
N VAL A 65 -2.99 6.25 -19.57
CA VAL A 65 -3.08 7.58 -20.17
C VAL A 65 -2.09 7.71 -21.33
N SER A 66 -0.85 7.25 -21.14
CA SER A 66 0.17 7.24 -22.19
C SER A 66 -0.29 6.40 -23.40
N MET A 67 -0.79 5.19 -23.16
CA MET A 67 -1.29 4.31 -24.22
C MET A 67 -2.52 4.88 -24.93
N GLY A 68 -3.45 5.49 -24.20
CA GLY A 68 -4.63 6.16 -24.76
C GLY A 68 -4.30 7.39 -25.61
N GLY A 69 -3.21 8.09 -25.30
CA GLY A 69 -2.66 9.18 -26.11
C GLY A 69 -2.16 8.71 -27.48
N TYR A 70 -1.33 7.66 -27.50
CA TYR A 70 -0.81 7.06 -28.73
C TYR A 70 -1.91 6.52 -29.65
N VAL A 71 -2.95 5.88 -29.08
CA VAL A 71 -4.07 5.34 -29.89
C VAL A 71 -4.89 6.45 -30.56
N ARG A 72 -5.06 7.62 -29.92
CA ARG A 72 -5.72 8.78 -30.57
C ARG A 72 -4.85 9.39 -31.65
N GLU A 73 -3.54 9.47 -31.45
CA GLU A 73 -2.61 10.04 -32.42
C GLU A 73 -2.53 9.18 -33.70
N LEU A 74 -2.48 7.84 -33.56
CA LEU A 74 -2.50 6.91 -34.69
C LEU A 74 -3.86 6.85 -35.41
N GLY A 75 -4.97 7.16 -34.72
CA GLY A 75 -6.31 7.22 -35.30
C GLY A 75 -6.60 8.49 -36.13
N VAL A 76 -5.79 9.55 -36.00
CA VAL A 76 -5.93 10.80 -36.77
C VAL A 76 -5.12 10.78 -38.07
N VAL A 77 -4.10 9.92 -38.18
CA VAL A 77 -3.27 9.78 -39.40
C VAL A 77 -3.95 8.90 -40.47
N SER A 78 -5.06 8.23 -40.15
CA SER A 78 -5.82 7.41 -41.09
C SER A 78 -7.05 8.15 -41.64
N LYS A 79 -6.85 9.26 -42.36
CA LYS A 79 -7.82 9.74 -43.36
C LYS A 79 -7.14 10.49 -44.49
#